data_AF-A0A067DDB8-F1
#
_entry.id   AF-A0A067DDB8-F1
#
_cell.length_a   1.000
_cell.length_b   1.000
_cell.length_c   1.000
_cell.angle_alpha   90.00
_cell.angle_beta   90.00
_cell.angle_gamma   90.00
#
_symmetry.space_group_name_H-M   'P 1'
#
loop_
_entity.id
_entity.type
_entity.pdbx_description
1 polymer ?
#
loop_
_entity_poly.entity_id
_entity_poly.type
_entity_poly.pdbx_seq_one_letter_code
_entity_poly.pdbx_strand_id
1 'polypeptide(L)'
;MPIKTNDDITKWRTDQEFINVGKNFLLTPNQNINTMNILRFSPDGNKKCYKLPLSCAVCKFLFQARFFYGNYGGLSKPPSFR
;
A
#
# COMPACT_ATOMS: atom_id res chain seq x y z
N MET A 1 -0.49 23.48 -17.97
CA MET A 1 -1.63 22.99 -17.17
C MET A 1 -1.09 21.95 -16.21
N PRO A 2 -1.29 22.05 -14.88
CA PRO A 2 -0.81 21.02 -13.97
C PRO A 2 -1.58 19.72 -14.23
N ILE A 3 -0.84 18.61 -14.33
CA ILE A 3 -1.42 17.27 -14.50
C ILE A 3 -2.15 16.96 -13.19
N LYS A 4 -3.49 16.91 -13.22
CA LYS A 4 -4.29 16.42 -12.10
C LYS A 4 -3.87 14.98 -11.83
N THR A 5 -3.37 14.71 -10.64
CA THR A 5 -3.08 13.34 -10.21
C THR A 5 -4.36 12.69 -9.70
N ASN A 6 -4.46 11.37 -9.79
CA ASN A 6 -5.67 10.62 -9.40
C ASN A 6 -6.01 10.78 -7.90
N ASP A 7 -5.08 11.31 -7.11
CA ASP A 7 -5.23 11.60 -5.68
C ASP A 7 -6.08 12.84 -5.39
N ASP A 8 -6.31 13.73 -6.37
CA ASP A 8 -7.22 14.88 -6.20
C ASP A 8 -8.70 14.48 -6.13
N ILE A 9 -9.03 13.27 -6.60
CA ILE A 9 -10.42 12.78 -6.69
C ILE A 9 -10.73 11.77 -5.58
N THR A 10 -9.71 11.09 -5.03
CA THR A 10 -9.89 10.01 -4.05
C THR A 10 -9.25 10.38 -2.72
N LYS A 11 -10.05 10.40 -1.64
CA LYS A 11 -9.52 10.61 -0.28
C LYS A 11 -8.98 9.29 0.28
N TRP A 12 -7.68 9.24 0.51
CA TRP A 12 -7.01 8.08 1.10
C TRP A 12 -6.87 8.22 2.62
N ARG A 13 -6.90 7.09 3.32
CA ARG A 13 -6.61 6.97 4.76
C ARG A 13 -5.48 5.98 4.99
N THR A 14 -4.77 6.12 6.10
CA THR A 14 -3.71 5.17 6.46
C THR A 14 -4.30 3.80 6.82
N ASP A 15 -3.47 2.77 6.70
CA ASP A 15 -3.84 1.37 6.92
C ASP A 15 -3.67 0.90 8.38
N GLN A 16 -3.20 1.79 9.25
CA GLN A 16 -2.75 1.50 10.62
C GLN A 16 -3.81 0.84 11.51
N GLU A 17 -5.10 1.10 11.26
CA GLU A 17 -6.21 0.49 12.01
C GLU A 17 -6.55 -0.92 11.53
N PHE A 18 -6.05 -1.34 10.36
CA PHE A 18 -6.40 -2.59 9.72
C PHE A 18 -5.27 -3.64 9.78
N ILE A 19 -4.05 -3.23 10.15
CA ILE A 19 -2.89 -4.10 10.29
C ILE A 19 -2.01 -3.65 11.47
N ASN A 20 -1.48 -4.61 12.22
CA ASN A 20 -0.66 -4.37 13.41
C ASN A 20 0.83 -4.75 13.24
N VAL A 21 1.25 -5.05 12.01
CA VAL A 21 2.59 -5.54 11.70
C VAL A 21 3.18 -4.82 10.48
N GLY A 22 4.50 -4.81 10.41
CA GLY A 22 5.26 -4.17 9.33
C GLY A 22 5.74 -2.76 9.64
N LYS A 23 6.64 -2.27 8.81
CA LYS A 23 7.28 -0.95 8.89
C LYS A 23 6.94 -0.15 7.63
N ASN A 24 6.81 1.16 7.81
CA ASN A 24 6.60 2.10 6.71
C ASN A 24 7.95 2.55 6.15
N PHE A 25 8.04 2.62 4.84
CA PHE A 25 9.19 3.11 4.11
C PHE A 25 8.76 4.23 3.17
N LEU A 26 9.35 5.42 3.33
CA LEU A 26 9.15 6.53 2.42
C LEU A 26 10.14 6.39 1.26
N LEU A 27 9.63 6.42 0.04
CA LEU A 27 10.43 6.30 -1.16
C LEU A 27 11.18 7.59 -1.49
N THR A 28 12.36 7.45 -2.07
CA THR A 28 13.15 8.54 -2.62
C THR A 28 13.75 8.11 -3.96
N PRO A 29 13.47 8.81 -5.08
CA PRO A 29 12.60 9.98 -5.20
C PRO A 29 11.10 9.63 -5.10
N ASN A 30 10.30 10.60 -4.64
CA ASN A 30 8.84 10.50 -4.60
C ASN A 30 8.25 10.42 -6.03
N GLN A 31 7.20 9.62 -6.17
CA GLN A 31 6.34 9.54 -7.33
C GLN A 31 5.28 10.65 -7.29
N ASN A 32 4.68 10.93 -8.46
CA ASN A 32 3.54 11.85 -8.57
C ASN A 32 2.25 11.33 -7.91
N ILE A 33 2.19 10.04 -7.55
CA ILE A 33 1.05 9.43 -6.85
C ILE A 33 1.45 9.32 -5.38
N ASN A 34 0.89 10.19 -4.53
CA ASN A 34 1.31 10.34 -3.15
C ASN A 34 1.10 9.06 -2.34
N THR A 35 0.02 8.31 -2.61
CA THR A 35 -0.24 7.04 -1.92
C THR A 35 0.75 5.94 -2.25
N MET A 36 1.54 6.08 -3.31
CA MET A 36 2.56 5.12 -3.71
C MET A 36 3.93 5.46 -3.13
N ASN A 37 4.09 6.62 -2.49
CA ASN A 37 5.36 7.06 -1.90
C ASN A 37 5.64 6.38 -0.56
N ILE A 38 4.61 5.84 0.11
CA ILE A 38 4.75 5.15 1.39
C ILE A 38 4.44 3.68 1.16
N LEU A 39 5.44 2.83 1.36
CA LEU A 39 5.30 1.37 1.27
C LEU A 39 5.25 0.78 2.68
N ARG A 40 4.44 -0.26 2.87
CA ARG A 40 4.52 -1.12 4.05
C ARG A 40 5.24 -2.41 3.69
N PHE A 41 6.32 -2.69 4.41
CA PHE A 41 7.05 -3.95 4.30
C PHE A 41 7.11 -4.64 5.65
N SER A 42 7.16 -5.97 5.67
CA SER A 42 7.29 -6.74 6.91
C SER A 42 8.52 -7.64 6.83
N PRO A 43 9.55 -7.43 7.67
CA PRO A 43 10.75 -8.26 7.64
C PRO A 43 10.50 -9.67 8.19
N ASP A 44 9.54 -9.81 9.11
CA ASP A 44 9.29 -11.05 9.84
C ASP A 44 7.99 -11.72 9.41
N GLY A 45 8.01 -13.04 9.23
CA GLY A 45 6.82 -13.87 9.02
C GLY A 45 6.23 -13.83 7.61
N ASN A 46 5.74 -14.98 7.15
CA ASN A 46 5.36 -15.21 5.75
C ASN A 46 3.94 -14.71 5.39
N LYS A 47 3.13 -14.32 6.37
CA LYS A 47 1.73 -13.92 6.16
C LYS A 47 1.39 -12.62 6.89
N LYS A 48 0.69 -11.73 6.19
CA LYS A 48 0.18 -10.47 6.72
C LYS A 48 -1.31 -10.37 6.42
N CYS A 49 -2.10 -10.22 7.48
CA CYS A 49 -3.55 -10.23 7.40
C CYS A 49 -4.09 -8.84 7.73
N TYR A 50 -4.81 -8.25 6.79
CA TYR A 50 -5.60 -7.05 7.04
C TYR A 50 -6.97 -7.43 7.60
N LYS A 51 -7.38 -6.80 8.70
CA LYS A 51 -8.71 -6.95 9.29
C LYS A 51 -9.55 -5.75 8.91
N LEU A 52 -10.40 -5.91 7.92
CA LEU A 52 -11.30 -4.87 7.43
C LEU A 52 -12.66 -4.97 8.13
N PRO A 53 -13.25 -3.86 8.61
CA PRO A 53 -14.55 -3.85 9.29
C PRO A 53 -15.70 -3.95 8.29
N LEU A 54 -15.80 -5.09 7.59
CA LEU A 54 -16.85 -5.33 6.60
C LEU A 54 -18.10 -5.82 7.33
N SER A 55 -19.10 -4.96 7.47
CA SER A 55 -20.37 -5.27 8.11
C SER A 55 -21.51 -5.29 7.08
N CYS A 56 -21.60 -6.35 6.28
CA CYS A 56 -22.76 -6.57 5.41
C CYS A 56 -22.80 -8.02 4.91
N ALA A 57 -23.89 -8.73 5.21
CA ALA A 57 -24.02 -10.16 4.89
C ALA A 57 -24.22 -10.47 3.39
N VAL A 58 -24.73 -9.50 2.61
CA VAL A 58 -25.11 -9.69 1.19
C VAL A 58 -24.37 -8.76 0.22
N CYS A 59 -23.44 -7.95 0.71
CA CYS A 59 -22.70 -7.01 -0.12
C CYS A 59 -21.58 -7.69 -0.90
N LYS A 60 -21.34 -7.20 -2.12
CA LYS A 60 -20.13 -7.50 -2.89
C LYS A 60 -19.13 -6.38 -2.70
N PHE A 61 -17.87 -6.75 -2.45
CA PHE A 61 -16.77 -5.81 -2.26
C PHE A 61 -15.75 -5.98 -3.39
N LEU A 62 -15.27 -4.87 -3.94
CA LEU A 62 -14.12 -4.86 -4.83
C LEU A 62 -12.86 -4.54 -4.02
N PHE A 63 -11.90 -5.45 -4.03
CA PHE A 63 -10.58 -5.22 -3.45
C PHE A 63 -9.59 -4.90 -4.57
N GLN A 64 -8.97 -3.72 -4.49
CA GLN A 64 -7.87 -3.32 -5.36
C GLN A 64 -6.62 -3.14 -4.52
N ALA A 65 -5.56 -3.86 -4.88
CA ALA A 65 -4.22 -3.64 -4.34
C ALA A 65 -3.35 -3.03 -5.44
N ARG A 66 -2.45 -2.12 -5.05
CA ARG A 66 -1.45 -1.56 -5.93
C ARG A 66 -0.07 -1.83 -5.37
N PHE A 67 0.86 -2.21 -6.24
CA PHE A 67 2.21 -2.59 -5.85
C PHE A 67 3.21 -1.68 -6.56
N PHE A 68 4.12 -1.11 -5.78
CA PHE A 68 5.28 -0.39 -6.30
C PHE A 68 6.50 -0.83 -5.50
N TYR A 69 7.55 -1.29 -6.18
CA TYR A 69 8.74 -1.82 -5.51
C TYR A 69 9.62 -0.70 -4.96
N GLY A 70 9.83 0.38 -5.72
CA GLY A 70 10.58 1.56 -5.27
C GLY A 70 12.00 1.30 -4.74
N ASN A 71 12.56 0.11 -4.97
CA ASN A 71 13.85 -0.33 -4.43
C ASN A 71 14.02 -0.16 -2.91
N TYR A 72 12.94 -0.34 -2.12
CA TYR A 72 12.99 -0.12 -0.66
C TYR A 72 14.00 -1.01 0.08
N GLY A 73 14.43 -2.14 -0.52
CA GLY A 73 15.45 -3.03 0.03
C GLY A 73 16.87 -2.81 -0.52
N GLY A 74 17.07 -1.90 -1.49
CA GLY A 74 18.37 -1.66 -2.12
C GLY A 74 18.91 -2.80 -2.99
N LEU A 75 18.11 -3.86 -3.22
CA LEU A 75 18.55 -5.06 -3.94
C LEU A 75 18.41 -4.95 -5.47
N SER A 76 17.79 -3.87 -5.96
CA SER A 76 17.52 -3.62 -7.39
C SER A 76 16.89 -4.80 -8.12
N LYS A 77 16.11 -5.62 -7.41
CA LYS A 77 15.45 -6.81 -7.91
C LYS A 77 13.99 -6.83 -7.46
N PRO A 78 13.06 -7.34 -8.28
CA PRO A 78 11.66 -7.42 -7.89
C PRO A 78 11.49 -8.33 -6.65
N PRO A 79 10.49 -8.06 -5.79
CA PRO A 79 10.19 -8.91 -4.66
C PRO A 79 9.60 -10.24 -5.15
N SER A 80 9.98 -11.34 -4.48
CA SER A 80 9.37 -12.66 -4.69
C SER A 80 8.37 -12.93 -3.57
N PHE A 81 7.12 -13.20 -3.92
CA PHE A 81 6.10 -13.66 -2.98
C PHE A 81 5.90 -15.16 -3.19
N ARG A 82 5.82 -15.93 -2.11
CA ARG A 82 5.54 -17.37 -2.12
C ARG A 82 4.21 -17.65 -1.46
#